data_AF-G9KVA7-F1
#
_entry.id   AF-G9KVA7-F1
#
_cell.length_a   1.000
_cell.length_b   1.000
_cell.length_c   1.000
_cell.angle_alpha   90.00
_cell.angle_beta   90.00
_cell.angle_gamma   90.00
#
_symmetry.space_group_name_H-M   'P 1'
#
loop_
_entity.id
_entity.type
_entity.pdbx_description
1 polymer ?
#
loop_
_entity_poly.entity_id
_entity_poly.type
_entity_poly.pdbx_seq_one_letter_code
_entity_poly.pdbx_strand_id
1 'polypeptide(L)'
;PAYLSLSSEDPVMTALELSNELAVLANIEKEFKNDYKKLSMQCKDFVVGLLDLCRNTEEVEAILNGDADVCHSGGDHARPNLSRLKLAIKYEVKKFVAHPNCQQQLLSIWYENLSGLRPATMTMAVKFLVVLAVAVGLPFLALIYWFAPCSKMAK
;
A
#
# COMPACT_ATOMS: atom_id res chain seq x y z
N PRO A 1 -22.77 -5.68 0.42
CA PRO A 1 -22.43 -4.29 0.82
C PRO A 1 -23.14 -3.81 2.09
N ALA A 2 -24.48 -3.78 2.15
CA ALA A 2 -25.22 -3.26 3.32
C ALA A 2 -24.88 -3.96 4.64
N TYR A 3 -24.71 -5.29 4.63
CA TYR A 3 -24.35 -6.06 5.82
C TYR A 3 -22.95 -5.72 6.35
N LEU A 4 -21.94 -5.62 5.46
CA LEU A 4 -20.58 -5.25 5.83
C LEU A 4 -20.52 -3.84 6.45
N SER A 5 -21.27 -2.89 5.90
CA SER A 5 -21.32 -1.51 6.39
C SER A 5 -22.06 -1.33 7.71
N LEU A 6 -23.02 -2.20 8.04
CA LEU A 6 -23.86 -2.07 9.24
C LEU A 6 -23.45 -3.00 10.38
N SER A 7 -22.76 -4.11 10.07
CA SER A 7 -22.42 -5.14 11.05
C SER A 7 -20.95 -5.16 11.47
N SER A 8 -20.07 -4.45 10.75
CA SER A 8 -18.62 -4.52 10.98
C SER A 8 -18.11 -3.19 11.48
N GLU A 9 -17.36 -3.21 12.58
CA GLU A 9 -16.68 -2.04 13.14
C GLU A 9 -15.59 -1.51 12.18
N ASP A 10 -14.91 -2.41 11.46
CA ASP A 10 -14.02 -2.12 10.33
C ASP A 10 -14.51 -2.81 9.05
N PRO A 11 -15.31 -2.12 8.21
CA PRO A 11 -15.87 -2.72 7.00
C PRO A 11 -14.80 -3.00 5.92
N VAL A 12 -13.66 -2.29 5.93
CA VAL A 12 -12.59 -2.46 4.95
C VAL A 12 -11.80 -3.74 5.25
N MET A 13 -11.36 -3.90 6.50
CA MET A 13 -10.62 -5.09 6.93
C MET A 13 -11.46 -6.35 6.75
N THR A 14 -12.71 -6.32 7.21
CA THR A 14 -13.65 -7.44 7.11
C THR A 14 -13.89 -7.83 5.64
N ALA A 15 -14.07 -6.84 4.75
CA ALA A 15 -14.26 -7.11 3.33
C ALA A 15 -13.01 -7.72 2.66
N LEU A 16 -11.80 -7.29 3.07
CA LEU A 16 -10.55 -7.84 2.56
C LEU A 16 -10.37 -9.30 2.99
N GLU A 17 -10.55 -9.62 4.27
CA GLU A 17 -10.46 -11.00 4.80
C GLU A 17 -11.50 -11.91 4.16
N LEU A 18 -12.76 -11.48 4.13
CA LEU A 18 -13.84 -12.24 3.51
C LEU A 18 -13.58 -12.50 2.02
N SER A 19 -13.03 -11.51 1.29
CA SER A 19 -12.68 -11.70 -0.12
C SER A 19 -11.63 -12.81 -0.33
N ASN A 20 -10.69 -12.95 0.60
CA ASN A 20 -9.65 -13.97 0.57
C ASN A 20 -10.21 -15.34 0.98
N GLU A 21 -11.01 -15.42 2.04
CA GLU A 21 -11.68 -16.66 2.43
C GLU A 21 -12.53 -17.21 1.28
N LEU A 22 -13.37 -16.37 0.67
CA LEU A 22 -14.18 -16.76 -0.48
C LEU A 22 -13.33 -17.24 -1.67
N ALA A 23 -12.15 -16.66 -1.88
CA ALA A 23 -11.23 -17.10 -2.93
C ALA A 23 -10.61 -18.48 -2.61
N VAL A 24 -10.31 -18.76 -1.35
CA VAL A 24 -9.84 -20.06 -0.88
C VAL A 24 -10.95 -21.10 -0.99
N LEU A 25 -12.17 -20.80 -0.53
CA LEU A 25 -13.33 -21.68 -0.67
C LEU A 25 -13.65 -21.98 -2.14
N ALA A 26 -13.55 -20.98 -3.03
CA ALA A 26 -13.71 -21.18 -4.47
C ALA A 26 -12.68 -22.15 -5.08
N ASN A 27 -11.54 -22.36 -4.42
CA ASN A 27 -10.52 -23.30 -4.87
C ASN A 27 -10.71 -24.70 -4.30
N ILE A 28 -11.35 -24.81 -3.13
CA ILE A 28 -11.69 -26.07 -2.46
C ILE A 28 -12.94 -26.67 -3.09
N GLU A 29 -14.00 -25.88 -3.28
CA GLU A 29 -15.26 -26.34 -3.87
C GLU A 29 -15.24 -26.25 -5.40
N LYS A 30 -15.53 -27.37 -6.09
CA LYS A 30 -15.59 -27.43 -7.56
C LYS A 30 -16.95 -27.04 -8.13
N GLU A 31 -18.05 -27.36 -7.44
CA GLU A 31 -19.41 -27.16 -7.96
C GLU A 31 -19.86 -25.69 -7.91
N PHE A 32 -19.52 -24.95 -6.84
CA PHE A 32 -19.94 -23.55 -6.66
C PHE A 32 -18.81 -22.53 -6.82
N LYS A 33 -17.70 -22.93 -7.45
CA LYS A 33 -16.50 -22.09 -7.65
C LYS A 33 -16.82 -20.71 -8.24
N ASN A 34 -17.74 -20.64 -9.20
CA ASN A 34 -18.10 -19.40 -9.86
C ASN A 34 -18.86 -18.45 -8.93
N ASP A 35 -19.72 -18.98 -8.06
CA ASP A 35 -20.48 -18.16 -7.11
C ASP A 35 -19.55 -17.57 -6.06
N TYR A 36 -18.68 -18.38 -5.46
CA TYR A 36 -17.67 -17.88 -4.51
C TYR A 36 -16.74 -16.83 -5.15
N LYS A 37 -16.32 -17.04 -6.41
CA LYS A 37 -15.54 -16.02 -7.14
C LYS A 37 -16.33 -14.73 -7.32
N LYS A 38 -17.62 -14.81 -7.63
CA LYS A 38 -18.48 -13.63 -7.79
C LYS A 38 -18.65 -12.88 -6.48
N LEU A 39 -18.89 -13.58 -5.36
CA LEU A 39 -18.94 -12.99 -4.03
C LEU A 39 -17.60 -12.37 -3.61
N SER A 40 -16.48 -13.06 -3.86
CA SER A 40 -15.13 -12.52 -3.61
C SER A 40 -14.91 -11.23 -4.39
N MET A 41 -15.31 -11.20 -5.67
CA MET A 41 -15.21 -10.01 -6.50
C MET A 41 -16.08 -8.85 -5.98
N GLN A 42 -17.30 -9.14 -5.50
CA GLN A 42 -18.15 -8.12 -4.87
C GLN A 42 -17.52 -7.50 -3.62
N CYS A 43 -16.83 -8.31 -2.80
CA CYS A 43 -16.11 -7.80 -1.63
C CYS A 43 -14.93 -6.91 -2.06
N LYS A 44 -14.19 -7.31 -3.10
CA LYS A 44 -13.09 -6.49 -3.66
C LYS A 44 -13.60 -5.17 -4.25
N ASP A 45 -14.70 -5.21 -5.01
CA ASP A 45 -15.30 -4.02 -5.61
C ASP A 45 -15.90 -3.07 -4.56
N PHE A 46 -16.40 -3.59 -3.44
CA PHE A 46 -16.84 -2.77 -2.31
C PHE A 46 -15.69 -1.93 -1.71
N VAL A 47 -14.53 -2.54 -1.47
CA VAL A 47 -13.35 -1.83 -0.92
C VAL A 47 -12.83 -0.77 -1.92
N VAL A 48 -12.85 -1.08 -3.22
CA VAL A 48 -12.51 -0.10 -4.26
C VAL A 48 -13.51 1.05 -4.28
N GLY A 49 -14.81 0.76 -4.16
CA GLY A 49 -15.84 1.80 -4.08
C GLY A 49 -15.67 2.72 -2.88
N LEU A 50 -15.32 2.18 -1.70
CA LEU A 50 -15.03 3.01 -0.53
C LEU A 50 -13.87 3.98 -0.76
N LEU A 51 -12.84 3.55 -1.48
CA LEU A 51 -11.68 4.38 -1.81
C LEU A 51 -12.00 5.47 -2.85
N ASP A 52 -12.96 5.22 -3.74
CA ASP A 52 -13.46 6.19 -4.72
C ASP A 52 -14.31 7.29 -4.07
N LEU A 53 -14.92 7.00 -2.91
CA LEU A 53 -15.65 7.99 -2.12
C LEU A 53 -14.74 8.96 -1.34
N CYS A 54 -13.46 8.63 -1.14
CA CYS A 54 -12.53 9.50 -0.42
C CYS A 54 -12.25 10.78 -1.19
N ARG A 55 -12.41 11.92 -0.52
CA ARG A 55 -12.18 13.26 -1.09
C ARG A 55 -10.83 13.85 -0.74
N ASN A 56 -10.28 13.43 0.40
CA ASN A 56 -9.05 14.01 0.94
C ASN A 56 -7.98 12.93 1.16
N THR A 57 -6.71 13.32 1.10
CA THR A 57 -5.57 12.43 1.37
C THR A 57 -5.64 11.80 2.76
N GLU A 58 -6.14 12.53 3.76
CA GLU A 58 -6.33 12.03 5.13
C GLU A 58 -7.31 10.86 5.18
N GLU A 59 -8.41 10.92 4.42
CA GLU A 59 -9.39 9.82 4.36
C GLU A 59 -8.79 8.59 3.65
N VAL A 60 -8.04 8.83 2.57
CA VAL A 60 -7.32 7.77 1.85
C VAL A 60 -6.29 7.10 2.76
N GLU A 61 -5.54 7.89 3.53
CA GLU A 61 -4.56 7.40 4.49
C GLU A 61 -5.22 6.60 5.62
N ALA A 62 -6.35 7.06 6.15
CA ALA A 62 -7.11 6.32 7.16
C ALA A 62 -7.61 4.96 6.63
N ILE A 63 -8.04 4.89 5.37
CA ILE A 63 -8.41 3.61 4.73
C ILE A 63 -7.18 2.69 4.55
N LEU A 64 -6.02 3.24 4.21
CA LEU A 64 -4.79 2.48 3.91
C LEU A 64 -4.04 1.99 5.14
N ASN A 65 -3.97 2.80 6.19
CA ASN A 65 -3.24 2.50 7.43
C ASN A 65 -4.10 1.71 8.42
N GLY A 66 -5.40 1.95 8.43
CA GLY A 66 -6.30 1.41 9.46
C GLY A 66 -6.04 1.96 10.84
N ASP A 67 -6.72 1.39 11.85
CA ASP A 67 -6.60 1.86 13.22
C ASP A 67 -5.14 1.83 13.68
N ALA A 68 -4.63 3.01 14.01
CA ALA A 68 -3.21 3.29 14.19
C ALA A 68 -2.66 2.78 15.54
N ASP A 69 -3.50 2.17 16.37
CA ASP A 69 -3.19 1.88 17.77
C ASP A 69 -2.31 0.66 18.00
N VAL A 70 -1.99 -0.14 16.98
CA VAL A 70 -1.26 -1.42 17.19
C VAL A 70 0.27 -1.29 17.16
N CYS A 71 0.86 -0.13 16.82
CA CYS A 71 2.33 -0.05 16.78
C CYS A 71 2.93 1.34 17.08
N HIS A 72 2.57 1.93 18.21
CA HIS A 72 3.46 2.86 18.91
C HIS A 72 4.55 2.08 19.65
N SER A 73 5.53 1.58 18.90
CA SER A 73 6.79 1.11 19.47
C SER A 73 7.95 1.52 18.56
N GLY A 74 8.50 2.70 18.86
CA GLY A 74 9.91 3.00 18.61
C GLY A 74 10.21 3.98 17.47
N GLY A 75 10.30 5.27 17.82
CA GLY A 75 11.24 6.21 17.21
C GLY A 75 10.71 7.06 16.05
N ASP A 76 10.66 8.37 16.29
CA ASP A 76 10.78 9.61 15.47
C ASP A 76 10.82 9.62 13.92
N HIS A 77 10.51 8.53 13.24
CA HIS A 77 10.26 8.45 11.80
C HIS A 77 9.02 7.58 11.62
N ALA A 78 7.86 8.15 11.91
CA ALA A 78 6.56 7.51 11.78
C ALA A 78 6.28 7.21 10.29
N ARG A 79 6.88 6.14 9.78
CA ARG A 79 6.58 5.62 8.46
C ARG A 79 5.11 5.17 8.51
N PRO A 80 4.25 5.64 7.60
CA PRO A 80 2.84 5.22 7.58
C PRO A 80 2.79 3.69 7.52
N ASN A 81 2.22 3.09 8.57
CA ASN A 81 2.03 1.66 8.66
C ASN A 81 0.83 1.29 7.79
N LEU A 82 1.06 1.19 6.47
CA LEU A 82 0.11 0.82 5.42
C LEU A 82 -0.39 -0.64 5.58
N SER A 83 -0.98 -0.97 6.73
CA SER A 83 -1.28 -2.33 7.17
C SER A 83 -2.37 -2.97 6.31
N ARG A 84 -3.47 -2.25 6.05
CA ARG A 84 -4.56 -2.67 5.18
C ARG A 84 -4.12 -2.74 3.73
N LEU A 85 -3.25 -1.85 3.26
CA LEU A 85 -2.66 -1.95 1.92
C LEU A 85 -1.80 -3.22 1.78
N LYS A 86 -0.93 -3.51 2.75
CA LYS A 86 -0.09 -4.71 2.73
C LYS A 86 -0.96 -5.98 2.69
N LEU A 87 -2.08 -5.97 3.40
CA LEU A 87 -3.06 -7.03 3.36
C LEU A 87 -3.77 -7.12 2.00
N ALA A 88 -4.18 -6.00 1.42
CA ALA A 88 -4.78 -5.94 0.10
C ALA A 88 -3.84 -6.46 -1.00
N ILE A 89 -2.53 -6.23 -0.87
CA ILE A 89 -1.51 -6.81 -1.75
C ILE A 89 -1.43 -8.32 -1.53
N LYS A 90 -1.40 -8.78 -0.27
CA LYS A 90 -1.37 -10.22 0.07
C LYS A 90 -2.59 -10.98 -0.47
N TYR A 91 -3.77 -10.35 -0.47
CA TYR A 91 -5.03 -10.92 -0.98
C TYR A 91 -5.27 -10.65 -2.48
N GLU A 92 -4.25 -10.15 -3.19
CA GLU A 92 -4.28 -9.86 -4.62
C GLU A 92 -5.48 -9.01 -5.06
N VAL A 93 -5.79 -7.95 -4.31
CA VAL A 93 -6.85 -6.99 -4.65
C VAL A 93 -6.31 -5.96 -5.64
N LYS A 94 -6.06 -6.43 -6.87
CA LYS A 94 -5.36 -5.67 -7.93
C LYS A 94 -5.99 -4.30 -8.23
N LYS A 95 -7.33 -4.22 -8.26
CA LYS A 95 -8.06 -2.96 -8.51
C LYS A 95 -7.87 -1.93 -7.41
N PHE A 96 -7.76 -2.36 -6.15
CA PHE A 96 -7.52 -1.47 -5.02
C PHE A 96 -6.09 -0.90 -5.09
N VAL A 97 -5.10 -1.77 -5.31
CA VAL A 97 -3.70 -1.34 -5.41
C VAL A 97 -3.47 -0.42 -6.61
N ALA A 98 -4.08 -0.72 -7.77
CA ALA A 98 -3.94 0.10 -8.98
C ALA A 98 -4.73 1.43 -8.95
N HIS A 99 -5.45 1.72 -7.87
CA HIS A 99 -6.28 2.92 -7.77
C HIS A 99 -5.43 4.20 -7.78
N PRO A 100 -5.84 5.26 -8.50
CA PRO A 100 -5.10 6.52 -8.56
C PRO A 100 -4.79 7.11 -7.18
N ASN A 101 -5.78 7.13 -6.28
CA ASN A 101 -5.60 7.65 -4.92
C ASN A 101 -4.60 6.81 -4.10
N CYS A 102 -4.63 5.48 -4.22
CA CYS A 102 -3.63 4.62 -3.59
C CYS A 102 -2.24 4.91 -4.15
N GLN A 103 -2.10 4.91 -5.48
CA GLN A 103 -0.81 5.12 -6.14
C GLN A 103 -0.22 6.48 -5.79
N GLN A 104 -1.03 7.53 -5.73
CA GLN A 104 -0.58 8.85 -5.28
C GLN A 104 -0.04 8.83 -3.85
N GLN A 105 -0.71 8.12 -2.92
CA GLN A 105 -0.22 7.97 -1.55
C GLN A 105 1.06 7.12 -1.48
N LEU A 106 1.17 6.04 -2.24
CA LEU A 106 2.42 5.26 -2.29
C LEU A 106 3.57 6.10 -2.86
N LEU A 107 3.30 6.90 -3.89
CA LEU A 107 4.28 7.79 -4.49
C LEU A 107 4.70 8.88 -3.51
N SER A 108 3.77 9.50 -2.79
CA SER A 108 4.11 10.53 -1.79
C SER A 108 5.06 9.95 -0.74
N ILE A 109 4.78 8.76 -0.21
CA ILE A 109 5.63 8.06 0.77
C ILE A 109 6.99 7.67 0.18
N TRP A 110 7.02 7.21 -1.07
CA TRP A 110 8.26 6.82 -1.74
C TRP A 110 9.17 8.03 -2.01
N TYR A 111 8.58 9.16 -2.41
CA TYR A 111 9.30 10.39 -2.72
C TYR A 111 9.52 11.31 -1.51
N GLU A 112 8.95 11.04 -0.34
CA GLU A 112 9.13 11.87 0.87
C GLU A 112 10.61 11.97 1.28
N ASN A 113 11.33 10.85 1.23
CA ASN A 113 12.79 10.80 1.47
C ASN A 113 13.62 11.41 0.34
N LEU A 114 13.02 11.62 -0.84
CA LEU A 114 13.65 12.13 -2.05
C LEU A 114 12.91 13.39 -2.52
N SER A 115 12.48 14.24 -1.59
CA SER A 115 11.55 15.36 -1.85
C SER A 115 12.01 16.35 -2.93
N GLY A 116 13.31 16.41 -3.24
CA GLY A 116 13.88 17.15 -4.36
C GLY A 116 13.71 16.51 -5.76
N LEU A 117 13.18 15.28 -5.84
CA LEU A 117 13.07 14.46 -7.06
C LEU A 117 11.61 14.25 -7.49
N ARG A 118 10.73 15.24 -7.28
CA ARG A 118 9.34 15.14 -7.73
C ARG A 118 9.29 14.83 -9.25
N PRO A 119 8.57 13.77 -9.68
CA PRO A 119 8.48 13.39 -11.09
C PRO A 119 7.92 14.50 -11.99
N ALA A 120 7.06 15.36 -11.44
CA ALA A 120 6.42 16.47 -12.13
C ALA A 120 7.41 17.58 -12.53
N THR A 121 8.58 17.65 -11.87
CA THR A 121 9.59 18.69 -12.10
C THR A 121 10.80 18.15 -12.87
N MET A 122 10.93 16.83 -13.02
CA MET A 122 12.06 16.19 -13.69
C MET A 122 11.78 15.85 -15.15
N THR A 123 12.55 16.48 -16.04
CA THR A 123 12.67 16.06 -17.44
C THR A 123 13.25 14.63 -17.51
N MET A 124 12.91 13.87 -18.55
CA MET A 124 13.38 12.47 -18.72
C MET A 124 14.90 12.32 -18.57
N ALA A 125 15.68 13.30 -19.04
CA ALA A 125 17.13 13.33 -18.89
C ALA A 125 17.60 13.37 -17.42
N VAL A 126 16.90 14.12 -16.56
CA VAL A 126 17.25 14.24 -15.14
C VAL A 126 16.97 12.93 -14.41
N LYS A 127 15.88 12.23 -14.76
CA LYS A 127 15.61 10.88 -14.23
C LYS A 127 16.74 9.90 -14.56
N PHE A 128 17.21 9.89 -15.80
CA PHE A 128 18.34 9.04 -16.19
C PHE A 128 19.63 9.40 -15.45
N LEU A 129 19.91 10.69 -15.29
CA LEU A 129 21.11 11.16 -14.58
C LEU A 129 21.09 10.76 -13.10
N VAL A 130 19.94 10.86 -12.45
CA VAL A 130 19.74 10.40 -11.06
C VAL A 130 19.94 8.90 -10.96
N VAL A 131 19.34 8.10 -11.85
CA VAL A 131 19.49 6.65 -11.84
C VAL A 131 20.96 6.26 -12.04
N LEU A 132 21.67 6.94 -12.94
CA LEU A 132 23.11 6.75 -13.15
C LEU A 132 23.91 7.13 -11.90
N ALA A 133 23.62 8.27 -11.29
CA ALA A 133 24.28 8.74 -10.07
C ALA A 133 24.07 7.77 -8.90
N VAL A 134 22.85 7.24 -8.73
CA VAL A 134 22.55 6.21 -7.72
C VAL A 134 23.27 4.89 -8.04
N ALA A 135 23.29 4.45 -9.30
CA ALA A 135 23.98 3.23 -9.72
C ALA A 135 25.51 3.31 -9.46
N VAL A 136 26.12 4.47 -9.71
CA VAL A 136 27.53 4.71 -9.42
C VAL A 136 27.78 4.94 -7.93
N GLY A 137 26.84 5.58 -7.21
CA GLY A 137 26.96 5.86 -5.78
C GLY A 137 26.72 4.64 -4.88
N LEU A 138 25.91 3.67 -5.31
CA LEU A 138 25.61 2.43 -4.58
C LEU A 138 26.86 1.65 -4.10
N PRO A 139 27.88 1.37 -4.92
CA PRO A 139 29.09 0.69 -4.45
C PRO A 139 29.87 1.52 -3.42
N PHE A 140 29.88 2.86 -3.54
CA PHE A 140 30.51 3.73 -2.54
C PHE A 140 29.72 3.76 -1.23
N LEU A 141 28.39 3.84 -1.29
CA LEU A 141 27.51 3.76 -0.12
C LEU A 141 27.61 2.40 0.58
N ALA A 142 27.70 1.31 -0.18
CA ALA A 142 27.90 -0.03 0.36
C ALA A 142 29.24 -0.16 1.09
N LEU A 143 30.32 0.39 0.52
CA LEU A 143 31.63 0.45 1.18
C LEU A 143 31.60 1.32 2.45
N ILE A 144 30.99 2.51 2.40
CA ILE A 144 30.85 3.39 3.56
C ILE A 144 30.02 2.72 4.67
N TYR A 145 28.92 2.05 4.32
CA TYR A 145 28.07 1.33 5.27
C TYR A 145 28.81 0.13 5.91
N TRP A 146 29.62 -0.58 5.12
CA TRP A 146 30.47 -1.68 5.63
C TRP A 146 31.55 -1.18 6.60
N PHE A 147 32.18 -0.04 6.32
CA PHE A 147 33.25 0.52 7.15
C PHE A 147 32.75 1.32 8.35
N ALA A 148 31.55 1.91 8.30
CA ALA A 148 31.01 2.75 9.36
C ALA A 148 29.47 2.58 9.49
N PRO A 149 28.99 1.50 10.16
CA PRO A 149 27.56 1.25 10.35
C PRO A 149 26.85 2.29 11.25
N CYS A 150 27.58 3.24 11.85
CA CYS A 150 27.04 4.28 12.75
C CYS A 150 27.36 5.71 12.30
N SER A 151 27.37 6.00 11.00
CA SER A 151 27.45 7.39 10.51
C SER A 151 26.07 7.98 10.23
N LYS A 152 25.88 9.29 10.50
CA LYS A 152 24.63 10.04 10.27
C LYS A 152 24.13 10.04 8.82
N MET A 153 24.94 9.55 7.86
CA MET A 153 24.54 9.38 6.45
C MET A 153 23.87 8.04 6.16
N ALA A 154 23.90 7.09 7.11
CA ALA A 154 23.31 5.76 7.00
C ALA A 154 21.89 5.66 7.59
N LYS A 155 21.37 6.76 8.16
CA LYS A 155 20.03 6.88 8.71
C LYS A 155 19.24 7.88 7.85
#